data_AF-A0A076MRG7-F1
#
_entry.id   AF-A0A076MRG7-F1
#
_cell.length_a   1.000
_cell.length_b   1.000
_cell.length_c   1.000
_cell.angle_alpha   90.00
_cell.angle_beta   90.00
_cell.angle_gamma   90.00
#
_symmetry.space_group_name_H-M   'P 1'
#
loop_
_entity.id
_entity.type
_entity.pdbx_description
1 polymer ?
#
loop_
_entity_poly.entity_id
_entity_poly.type
_entity_poly.pdbx_seq_one_letter_code
_entity_poly.pdbx_strand_id
1 'polypeptide(L)'
;MDRRAVHEQWERDRATFHALLAAATADDLRQPSRGTRWTNRQLLFHMLFGYQVVRALRLLVRVFGRLPDPVSRGFARALDAAAVPFDVVNYLGSCGGGLLGPRWMTWWFDRIIASLHRSLDRASEADLGRGMHYPTRWDPFFAPRMTLADVYRYPARHFAFHQRQLTFTA
;
A
#
# COMPACT_ATOMS: atom_id res chain seq x y z
N MET A 1 -2.06 -9.56 17.74
CA MET A 1 -2.87 -8.58 16.96
C MET A 1 -4.23 -9.20 16.64
N ASP A 2 -5.34 -8.45 16.56
CA ASP A 2 -6.59 -8.97 16.02
C ASP A 2 -6.46 -9.20 14.49
N ARG A 3 -6.26 -10.46 14.09
CA ARG A 3 -6.12 -10.86 12.69
C ARG A 3 -7.43 -10.80 11.95
N ARG A 4 -8.54 -11.15 12.62
CA ARG A 4 -9.87 -11.17 12.02
C ARG A 4 -10.26 -9.78 11.55
N ALA A 5 -10.09 -8.77 12.40
CA ALA A 5 -10.37 -7.39 12.03
C ALA A 5 -9.57 -6.92 10.79
N VAL A 6 -8.32 -7.36 10.66
CA VAL A 6 -7.48 -7.02 9.50
C VAL A 6 -7.91 -7.75 8.23
N HIS A 7 -8.26 -9.03 8.32
CA HIS A 7 -8.83 -9.77 7.18
C HIS A 7 -10.14 -9.16 6.70
N GLU A 8 -11.04 -8.83 7.62
CA GLU A 8 -12.32 -8.20 7.28
C GLU A 8 -12.11 -6.81 6.66
N GLN A 9 -11.12 -6.04 7.13
CA GLN A 9 -10.79 -4.76 6.52
C GLN A 9 -10.27 -4.93 5.08
N TRP A 10 -9.39 -5.90 4.82
CA TRP A 10 -8.90 -6.15 3.46
C TRP A 10 -10.00 -6.55 2.49
N GLU A 11 -10.98 -7.36 2.93
CA GLU A 11 -12.12 -7.71 2.10
C GLU A 11 -13.09 -6.53 1.88
N ARG A 12 -13.25 -5.64 2.87
CA ARG A 12 -14.00 -4.38 2.68
C ARG A 12 -13.34 -3.49 1.63
N ASP A 13 -12.03 -3.29 1.72
CA ASP A 13 -11.27 -2.49 0.76
C ASP A 13 -11.32 -3.11 -0.63
N ARG A 14 -11.22 -4.45 -0.72
CA ARG A 14 -11.42 -5.21 -1.96
C ARG A 14 -12.79 -4.96 -2.58
N ALA A 15 -13.87 -5.14 -1.82
CA ALA A 15 -15.23 -4.90 -2.30
C ALA A 15 -15.42 -3.44 -2.76
N THR A 16 -14.86 -2.50 -2.00
CA THR A 16 -14.91 -1.06 -2.32
C THR A 16 -14.18 -0.77 -3.63
N PHE A 17 -13.00 -1.36 -3.83
CA PHE A 17 -12.23 -1.18 -5.06
C PHE A 17 -12.94 -1.74 -6.29
N HIS A 18 -13.58 -2.91 -6.17
CA HIS A 18 -14.41 -3.48 -7.23
C HIS A 18 -15.59 -2.56 -7.56
N ALA A 19 -16.29 -2.04 -6.55
CA ALA A 19 -17.41 -1.12 -6.75
C ALA A 19 -16.98 0.16 -7.48
N LEU A 20 -15.86 0.78 -7.04
CA LEU A 20 -15.30 1.96 -7.69
C LEU A 20 -14.95 1.71 -9.16
N LEU A 21 -14.30 0.59 -9.47
CA LEU A 21 -13.93 0.25 -10.85
C LEU A 21 -15.14 -0.12 -11.73
N ALA A 22 -16.21 -0.65 -11.14
CA ALA A 22 -17.44 -0.98 -11.86
C ALA A 22 -18.29 0.25 -12.18
N ALA A 23 -18.32 1.23 -11.27
CA ALA A 23 -19.11 2.45 -11.41
C ALA A 23 -18.41 3.53 -12.27
N ALA A 24 -17.08 3.54 -12.30
CA ALA A 24 -16.32 4.61 -12.96
C ALA A 24 -16.58 4.67 -14.48
N THR A 25 -17.02 5.83 -14.96
CA THR A 25 -17.10 6.10 -16.39
C THR A 25 -15.73 6.43 -16.97
N ALA A 26 -15.62 6.39 -18.30
CA ALA A 26 -14.39 6.79 -18.97
C ALA A 26 -14.00 8.26 -18.68
N ASP A 27 -14.99 9.14 -18.48
CA ASP A 27 -14.75 10.53 -18.12
C ASP A 27 -14.27 10.64 -16.67
N ASP A 28 -14.91 9.95 -15.73
CA ASP A 28 -14.48 9.94 -14.32
C ASP A 28 -13.02 9.52 -14.20
N LEU A 29 -12.61 8.46 -14.92
CA LEU A 29 -11.25 7.95 -14.91
C LEU A 29 -10.21 8.94 -15.45
N ARG A 30 -10.61 9.85 -16.35
CA ARG A 30 -9.74 10.89 -16.92
C ARG A 30 -9.66 12.14 -16.06
N GLN A 31 -10.67 12.40 -15.22
CA GLN A 31 -10.68 13.59 -14.37
C GLN A 31 -9.51 13.59 -13.37
N PRO A 32 -8.98 14.78 -13.02
CA PRO A 32 -8.00 14.93 -11.95
C PRO A 32 -8.57 14.48 -10.59
N SER A 33 -7.74 13.82 -9.78
CA SER A 33 -8.07 13.56 -8.38
C SER A 33 -7.72 14.75 -7.47
N ARG A 34 -8.44 14.87 -6.36
CA ARG A 34 -8.36 16.00 -5.43
C ARG A 34 -7.05 15.98 -4.63
N GLY A 35 -6.26 17.05 -4.76
CA GLY A 35 -5.04 17.24 -3.96
C GLY A 35 -3.88 16.34 -4.38
N THR A 36 -3.88 15.84 -5.61
CA THR A 36 -2.81 15.03 -6.19
C THR A 36 -2.50 15.50 -7.61
N ARG A 37 -1.38 15.04 -8.18
CA ARG A 37 -1.06 15.24 -9.60
C ARG A 37 -1.66 14.18 -10.53
N TRP A 38 -2.33 13.17 -9.97
CA TRP A 38 -2.86 12.03 -10.72
C TRP A 38 -4.26 12.29 -11.25
N THR A 39 -4.65 11.54 -12.27
CA THR A 39 -6.07 11.31 -12.58
C THR A 39 -6.67 10.27 -11.65
N ASN A 40 -8.00 10.18 -11.59
CA ASN A 40 -8.70 9.16 -10.83
C ASN A 40 -8.24 7.73 -11.19
N ARG A 41 -7.97 7.45 -12.48
CA ARG A 41 -7.46 6.13 -12.90
C ARG A 41 -6.08 5.82 -12.33
N GLN A 42 -5.18 6.80 -12.33
CA GLN A 42 -3.83 6.64 -11.80
C GLN A 42 -3.85 6.53 -10.26
N LEU A 43 -4.75 7.27 -9.61
CA LEU A 43 -4.95 7.19 -8.17
C LEU A 43 -5.56 5.84 -7.74
N LEU A 44 -6.51 5.29 -8.50
CA LEU A 44 -7.03 3.93 -8.28
C LEU A 44 -5.91 2.90 -8.39
N PHE A 45 -5.05 3.02 -9.40
CA PHE A 45 -3.87 2.17 -9.47
C PHE A 45 -2.95 2.36 -8.25
N HIS A 46 -2.74 3.60 -7.82
CA HIS A 46 -1.91 3.90 -6.64
C HIS A 46 -2.47 3.27 -5.35
N MET A 47 -3.79 3.25 -5.17
CA MET A 47 -4.46 2.55 -4.06
C MET A 47 -4.17 1.03 -4.07
N LEU A 48 -4.25 0.39 -5.23
CA LEU A 48 -3.83 -1.00 -5.42
C LEU A 48 -2.33 -1.18 -5.14
N PHE A 49 -1.51 -0.26 -5.62
CA PHE A 49 -0.06 -0.30 -5.47
C PHE A 49 0.37 -0.23 -4.00
N GLY A 50 -0.31 0.55 -3.16
CA GLY A 50 -0.07 0.58 -1.71
C GLY A 50 -0.19 -0.82 -1.07
N TYR A 51 -1.17 -1.60 -1.48
CA TYR A 51 -1.31 -3.01 -1.09
C TYR A 51 -0.20 -3.91 -1.66
N GLN A 52 0.23 -3.69 -2.89
CA GLN A 52 1.34 -4.43 -3.50
C GLN A 52 2.67 -4.16 -2.76
N VAL A 53 2.93 -2.91 -2.37
CA VAL A 53 4.15 -2.50 -1.65
C VAL A 53 4.29 -3.25 -0.32
N VAL A 54 3.19 -3.57 0.36
CA VAL A 54 3.20 -4.37 1.61
C VAL A 54 3.95 -5.69 1.44
N ARG A 55 3.93 -6.33 0.27
CA ARG A 55 4.68 -7.56 0.02
C ARG A 55 6.19 -7.33 0.14
N ALA A 56 6.69 -6.21 -0.35
CA ALA A 56 8.09 -5.80 -0.22
C ALA A 56 8.39 -5.38 1.23
N LEU A 57 7.54 -4.56 1.85
CA LEU A 57 7.74 -4.13 3.25
C LEU A 57 7.81 -5.34 4.20
N ARG A 58 6.96 -6.34 4.02
CA ARG A 58 7.00 -7.59 4.79
C ARG A 58 8.32 -8.33 4.64
N LEU A 59 8.89 -8.38 3.43
CA LEU A 59 10.19 -9.00 3.21
C LEU A 59 11.28 -8.20 3.95
N LEU A 60 11.23 -6.87 3.90
CA LEU A 60 12.16 -6.01 4.64
C LEU A 60 12.10 -6.29 6.15
N VAL A 61 10.91 -6.35 6.77
CA VAL A 61 10.80 -6.67 8.21
C VAL A 61 11.38 -8.06 8.51
N ARG A 62 11.15 -9.05 7.64
CA ARG A 62 11.70 -10.41 7.85
C ARG A 62 13.22 -10.43 7.82
N VAL A 63 13.85 -9.61 6.98
CA VAL A 63 15.31 -9.54 6.87
C VAL A 63 15.87 -8.63 7.98
N PHE A 64 15.52 -7.35 7.96
CA PHE A 64 16.08 -6.33 8.84
C PHE A 64 15.62 -6.44 10.29
N GLY A 65 14.46 -7.03 10.55
CA GLY A 65 13.99 -7.30 11.91
C GLY A 65 14.80 -8.39 12.64
N ARG A 66 15.74 -9.06 11.95
CA ARG A 66 16.72 -9.99 12.54
C ARG A 66 18.14 -9.40 12.60
N LEU A 67 18.37 -8.24 11.99
CA LEU A 67 19.67 -7.59 11.98
C LEU A 67 19.83 -6.70 13.21
N PRO A 68 21.08 -6.37 13.60
CA PRO A 68 21.33 -5.39 14.64
C PRO A 68 20.65 -4.05 14.31
N ASP A 69 20.08 -3.44 15.35
CA ASP A 69 19.29 -2.21 15.26
C ASP A 69 20.00 -1.03 14.53
N PRO A 70 21.34 -0.82 14.66
CA PRO A 70 22.05 0.19 13.86
C PRO A 70 21.97 -0.03 12.35
N VAL A 71 21.96 -1.28 11.89
CA VAL A 71 21.89 -1.62 10.45
C VAL A 71 20.53 -1.20 9.89
N SER A 72 19.45 -1.52 10.60
CA SER A 72 18.10 -1.12 10.20
C SER A 72 17.94 0.41 10.20
N ARG A 73 18.49 1.12 11.20
CA ARG A 73 18.50 2.60 11.20
C ARG A 73 19.26 3.19 10.03
N GLY A 74 20.45 2.68 9.74
CA GLY A 74 21.28 3.16 8.63
C GLY A 74 20.55 2.98 7.29
N PHE A 75 19.93 1.82 7.08
CA PHE A 75 19.10 1.55 5.91
C PHE A 75 17.93 2.53 5.78
N ALA A 76 17.16 2.75 6.85
CA ALA A 76 16.05 3.70 6.84
C ALA A 76 16.50 5.13 6.52
N ARG A 77 17.62 5.59 7.09
CA ARG A 77 18.20 6.91 6.79
C ARG A 77 18.64 7.04 5.33
N ALA A 78 19.24 6.00 4.76
CA ALA A 78 19.63 5.99 3.36
C ALA A 78 18.41 6.09 2.43
N LEU A 79 17.32 5.38 2.76
CA LEU A 79 16.05 5.51 2.03
C LEU A 79 15.45 6.92 2.20
N ASP A 80 15.42 7.48 3.40
CA ASP A 80 14.92 8.85 3.64
C ASP A 80 15.71 9.91 2.88
N ALA A 81 17.02 9.72 2.68
CA ALA A 81 17.84 10.59 1.84
C ALA A 81 17.43 10.51 0.36
N ALA A 82 16.84 9.40 -0.06
CA ALA A 82 16.30 9.16 -1.40
C ALA A 82 14.79 9.48 -1.52
N ALA A 83 14.23 10.31 -0.63
CA ALA A 83 12.81 10.67 -0.68
C ALA A 83 12.40 11.33 -2.00
N VAL A 84 13.18 12.30 -2.51
CA VAL A 84 12.86 12.99 -3.78
C VAL A 84 12.84 12.03 -4.98
N PRO A 85 13.87 11.17 -5.21
CA PRO A 85 13.79 10.21 -6.30
C PRO A 85 12.67 9.18 -6.08
N PHE A 86 12.37 8.80 -4.82
CA PHE A 86 11.21 7.96 -4.51
C PHE A 86 9.90 8.61 -4.96
N ASP A 87 9.67 9.89 -4.65
CA ASP A 87 8.45 10.61 -5.04
C ASP A 87 8.24 10.60 -6.57
N VAL A 88 9.32 10.77 -7.34
CA VAL A 88 9.30 10.70 -8.80
C VAL A 88 8.91 9.30 -9.28
N VAL A 89 9.56 8.27 -8.75
CA VAL A 89 9.25 6.87 -9.12
C VAL A 89 7.83 6.49 -8.71
N ASN A 90 7.37 6.93 -7.55
CA ASN A 90 6.02 6.68 -7.05
C ASN A 90 4.96 7.33 -7.96
N TYR A 91 5.21 8.58 -8.37
CA TYR A 91 4.38 9.29 -9.34
C TYR A 91 4.34 8.57 -10.69
N LEU A 92 5.51 8.33 -11.31
CA LEU A 92 5.61 7.72 -12.63
C LEU A 92 5.10 6.27 -12.65
N GLY A 93 5.36 5.51 -11.60
CA GLY A 93 4.86 4.14 -11.44
C GLY A 93 3.33 4.10 -11.43
N SER A 94 2.70 5.08 -10.78
CA SER A 94 1.24 5.20 -10.76
C SER A 94 0.67 5.69 -12.11
N CYS A 95 1.40 6.56 -12.80
CA CYS A 95 1.07 6.96 -14.17
C CYS A 95 1.12 5.77 -15.15
N GLY A 96 2.20 4.97 -15.10
CA GLY A 96 2.38 3.79 -15.94
C GLY A 96 1.39 2.68 -15.60
N GLY A 97 1.15 2.43 -14.31
CA GLY A 97 0.15 1.46 -13.85
C GLY A 97 -1.29 1.86 -14.19
N GLY A 98 -1.57 3.17 -14.26
CA GLY A 98 -2.82 3.71 -14.77
C GLY A 98 -3.12 3.33 -16.22
N LEU A 99 -2.18 2.75 -16.98
CA LEU A 99 -2.46 2.19 -18.31
C LEU A 99 -3.21 0.85 -18.26
N LEU A 100 -3.23 0.17 -17.10
CA LEU A 100 -3.98 -1.08 -16.93
C LEU A 100 -5.48 -0.84 -17.00
N GLY A 101 -6.20 -1.74 -17.68
CA GLY A 101 -7.66 -1.71 -17.73
C GLY A 101 -8.29 -2.10 -16.37
N PRO A 102 -9.54 -1.70 -16.10
CA PRO A 102 -10.24 -2.03 -14.84
C PRO A 102 -10.23 -3.52 -14.48
N ARG A 103 -10.44 -4.40 -15.48
CA ARG A 103 -10.40 -5.86 -15.29
C ARG A 103 -9.05 -6.35 -14.77
N TRP A 104 -7.95 -5.82 -15.30
CA TRP A 104 -6.60 -6.18 -14.88
C TRP A 104 -6.28 -5.67 -13.48
N MET A 105 -6.67 -4.43 -13.15
CA MET A 105 -6.51 -3.90 -11.79
C MET A 105 -7.27 -4.74 -10.78
N THR A 106 -8.52 -5.10 -11.09
CA THR A 106 -9.37 -5.95 -10.25
C THR A 106 -8.72 -7.31 -9.99
N TRP A 107 -8.31 -8.00 -11.05
CA TRP A 107 -7.65 -9.31 -10.94
C TRP A 107 -6.35 -9.24 -10.12
N TRP A 108 -5.54 -8.20 -10.34
CA TRP A 108 -4.28 -8.06 -9.61
C TRP A 108 -4.54 -7.76 -8.14
N PHE A 109 -5.52 -6.92 -7.83
CA PHE A 109 -5.86 -6.61 -6.44
C PHE A 109 -6.31 -7.87 -5.68
N ASP A 110 -7.17 -8.68 -6.28
CA ASP A 110 -7.59 -9.98 -5.75
C ASP A 110 -6.41 -10.90 -5.45
N ARG A 111 -5.41 -10.89 -6.35
CA ARG A 111 -4.21 -11.70 -6.20
C ARG A 111 -3.33 -11.23 -5.04
N ILE A 112 -3.20 -9.92 -4.88
CA ILE A 112 -2.48 -9.30 -3.76
C ILE A 112 -3.18 -9.62 -2.45
N ILE A 113 -4.48 -9.33 -2.33
CA ILE A 113 -5.26 -9.56 -1.11
C ILE A 113 -5.17 -11.02 -0.68
N ALA A 114 -5.45 -11.97 -1.57
CA ALA A 114 -5.34 -13.39 -1.24
C ALA A 114 -3.92 -13.82 -0.80
N SER A 115 -2.86 -13.16 -1.32
CA SER A 115 -1.49 -13.38 -0.88
C SER A 115 -1.22 -12.79 0.52
N LEU A 116 -1.86 -11.67 0.85
CA LEU A 116 -1.80 -11.07 2.19
C LEU A 116 -2.52 -11.96 3.22
N HIS A 117 -3.73 -12.44 2.93
CA HIS A 117 -4.47 -13.39 3.79
C HIS A 117 -3.58 -14.58 4.15
N ARG A 118 -3.12 -15.33 3.14
CA ARG A 118 -2.27 -16.51 3.33
C ARG A 118 -0.98 -16.23 4.09
N SER A 119 -0.47 -15.01 4.05
CA SER A 119 0.73 -14.68 4.79
C SER A 119 0.45 -14.28 6.23
N LEU A 120 -0.67 -13.60 6.49
CA LEU A 120 -1.06 -13.26 7.85
C LEU A 120 -1.41 -14.53 8.62
N ASP A 121 -2.10 -15.48 7.99
CA ASP A 121 -2.43 -16.79 8.56
C ASP A 121 -1.17 -17.54 9.03
N ARG A 122 -0.09 -17.45 8.24
CA ARG A 122 1.19 -18.12 8.51
C ARG A 122 2.12 -17.36 9.45
N ALA A 123 1.81 -16.11 9.81
CA ALA A 123 2.68 -15.33 10.68
C ALA A 123 2.53 -15.81 12.13
N SER A 124 3.64 -16.12 12.80
CA SER A 124 3.63 -16.35 14.25
C SER A 124 3.53 -15.03 15.02
N GLU A 125 3.10 -15.05 16.28
CA GLU A 125 3.11 -13.84 17.12
C GLU A 125 4.53 -13.24 17.26
N ALA A 126 5.55 -14.10 17.28
CA ALA A 126 6.94 -13.67 17.25
C ALA A 126 7.29 -12.94 15.95
N ASP A 127 6.83 -13.43 14.78
CA ASP A 127 7.02 -12.71 13.51
C ASP A 127 6.29 -11.36 13.51
N LEU A 128 5.07 -11.33 14.04
CA LEU A 128 4.23 -10.13 14.10
C LEU A 128 4.85 -9.05 15.00
N GLY A 129 5.54 -9.43 16.08
CA GLY A 129 6.25 -8.52 16.97
C GLY A 129 7.61 -8.04 16.45
N ARG A 130 8.19 -8.68 15.42
CA ARG A 130 9.44 -8.20 14.82
C ARG A 130 9.19 -6.90 14.08
N GLY A 131 10.15 -5.97 14.19
CA GLY A 131 10.07 -4.68 13.55
C GLY A 131 11.43 -4.15 13.12
N MET A 132 11.38 -3.13 12.28
CA MET A 132 12.54 -2.43 11.74
C MET A 132 12.23 -0.93 11.62
N HIS A 133 13.27 -0.13 11.38
CA HIS A 133 13.12 1.29 11.07
C HIS A 133 12.66 1.51 9.63
N TYR A 134 11.81 2.51 9.41
CA TYR A 134 11.26 2.87 8.10
C TYR A 134 11.55 4.34 7.74
N PRO A 135 11.65 4.68 6.44
CA PRO A 135 11.84 6.05 5.99
C PRO A 135 10.55 6.86 6.16
N THR A 136 10.48 7.73 7.16
CA THR A 136 9.24 8.46 7.50
C THR A 136 8.88 9.55 6.50
N ARG A 137 9.77 9.87 5.56
CA ARG A 137 9.52 10.86 4.51
C ARG A 137 8.79 10.30 3.29
N TRP A 138 8.71 8.97 3.17
CA TRP A 138 8.16 8.32 1.98
C TRP A 138 6.63 8.22 2.01
N ASP A 139 6.04 8.09 3.19
CA ASP A 139 4.60 7.93 3.35
C ASP A 139 4.18 8.46 4.73
N PRO A 140 3.08 9.24 4.83
CA PRO A 140 2.62 9.81 6.10
C PRO A 140 2.23 8.76 7.16
N PHE A 141 2.01 7.50 6.76
CA PHE A 141 1.68 6.40 7.66
C PHE A 141 2.89 5.58 8.10
N PHE A 142 4.09 5.87 7.57
CA PHE A 142 5.32 5.25 8.05
C PHE A 142 5.76 5.88 9.36
N ALA A 143 5.98 5.03 10.36
CA ALA A 143 6.53 5.42 11.66
C ALA A 143 8.03 5.14 11.71
N PRO A 144 8.81 5.83 12.57
CA PRO A 144 10.25 5.61 12.70
C PRO A 144 10.62 4.15 12.91
N ARG A 145 9.76 3.40 13.59
CA ARG A 145 9.81 1.94 13.71
C ARG A 145 8.44 1.36 13.45
N MET A 146 8.37 0.31 12.65
CA MET A 146 7.14 -0.45 12.39
C MET A 146 7.40 -1.94 12.58
N THR A 147 6.44 -2.62 13.19
CA THR A 147 6.40 -4.07 13.29
C THR A 147 5.76 -4.69 12.05
N LEU A 148 5.89 -6.01 11.88
CA LEU A 148 5.17 -6.73 10.84
C LEU A 148 3.65 -6.60 11.00
N ALA A 149 3.16 -6.51 12.24
CA ALA A 149 1.75 -6.22 12.52
C ALA A 149 1.32 -4.82 12.05
N ASP A 150 2.18 -3.81 12.18
CA ASP A 150 1.90 -2.46 11.66
C ASP A 150 1.88 -2.45 10.13
N VAL A 151 2.82 -3.17 9.51
CA VAL A 151 2.90 -3.33 8.06
C VAL A 151 1.64 -4.00 7.47
N TYR A 152 1.02 -4.96 8.18
CA TYR A 152 -0.25 -5.54 7.75
C TYR A 152 -1.45 -4.57 7.85
N ARG A 153 -1.41 -3.57 8.74
CA ARG A 153 -2.47 -2.57 8.88
C ARG A 153 -2.28 -1.34 7.98
N TYR A 154 -1.04 -1.04 7.63
CA TYR A 154 -0.67 0.06 6.74
C TYR A 154 -1.52 0.20 5.47
N PRO A 155 -1.74 -0.85 4.64
CA PRO A 155 -2.37 -0.65 3.33
C PRO A 155 -3.81 -0.14 3.43
N ALA A 156 -4.55 -0.52 4.48
CA ALA A 156 -5.91 -0.04 4.67
C ALA A 156 -5.96 1.47 5.01
N ARG A 157 -4.97 1.97 5.77
CA ARG A 157 -4.85 3.41 6.07
C ARG A 157 -4.52 4.20 4.80
N HIS A 158 -3.58 3.68 4.01
CA HIS A 158 -3.19 4.26 2.72
C HIS A 158 -4.37 4.27 1.73
N PHE A 159 -5.08 3.14 1.59
CA PHE A 159 -6.25 3.00 0.75
C PHE A 159 -7.35 4.00 1.12
N ALA A 160 -7.76 4.03 2.40
CA ALA A 160 -8.81 4.93 2.86
C ALA A 160 -8.43 6.42 2.72
N PHE A 161 -7.14 6.75 2.82
CA PHE A 161 -6.66 8.10 2.58
C PHE A 161 -6.84 8.52 1.12
N HIS A 162 -6.37 7.69 0.19
CA HIS A 162 -6.44 7.98 -1.24
C HIS A 162 -7.86 7.86 -1.80
N GLN A 163 -8.71 7.00 -1.25
CA GLN A 163 -10.12 6.94 -1.63
C GLN A 163 -10.81 8.30 -1.50
N ARG A 164 -10.52 9.07 -0.44
CA ARG A 164 -11.09 10.42 -0.22
C ARG A 164 -10.59 11.47 -1.22
N GLN A 165 -9.56 11.14 -1.99
CA GLN A 165 -9.01 12.01 -3.02
C GLN A 165 -9.62 11.74 -4.40
N LEU A 166 -10.37 10.65 -4.56
CA LEU A 166 -11.16 10.42 -5.77
C LEU A 166 -12.23 11.52 -5.91
N THR A 167 -12.46 11.96 -7.14
CA THR A 167 -13.47 12.99 -7.45
C THR A 167 -14.79 12.40 -7.96
N PHE A 168 -14.95 11.08 -7.85
CA PHE A 168 -16.18 10.34 -8.15
C PHE A 168 -16.48 9.33 -7.03
N THR A 169 -17.69 8.80 -7.01
CA THR A 169 -18.13 7.77 -6.07
C THR A 169 -18.59 6.52 -6.81
N ALA A 170 -18.56 5.38 -6.11
CA ALA A 170 -19.20 4.15 -6.58
C ALA A 170 -20.73 4.28 -6.55
#